data_AF-A0A6A4UPZ2-F1
#
_entry.id   AF-A0A6A4UPZ2-F1
#
_cell.length_a   1.000
_cell.length_b   1.000
_cell.length_c   1.000
_cell.angle_alpha   90.00
_cell.angle_beta   90.00
_cell.angle_gamma   90.00
#
_symmetry.space_group_name_H-M   'P 1'
#
loop_
_entity.id
_entity.type
_entity.pdbx_description
1 polymer ?
#
loop_
_entity_poly.entity_id
_entity_poly.type
_entity_poly.pdbx_seq_one_letter_code
_entity_poly.pdbx_strand_id
1 'polypeptide(L)'
;FWCSTASLLQTQLHDGMPELTSCRNHGSGAPLTESMQEAKVKGIWMVAAGLVLVILFALLRWQAQGQKSGYLYDMPDAAAEAGYCLAVVERVREITHGQGERKLEAFIDEQMQVWRGRVKGAASVGRAALARDAAAPGVNEGAHLHLAIQDCGLRALRFYGARFPSMQE
;
A
#
# COMPACT_ATOMS: atom_id res chain seq x y z
N PHE A 1 8.64 32.92 12.38
CA PHE A 1 7.47 33.38 11.62
C PHE A 1 6.28 32.54 12.04
N TRP A 2 5.44 33.08 12.93
CA TRP A 2 4.00 32.86 13.06
C TRP A 2 3.56 33.75 14.23
N CYS A 3 3.02 34.90 13.86
CA CYS A 3 2.30 35.83 14.72
C CYS A 3 0.80 35.59 14.52
N SER A 4 0.02 36.01 15.51
CA SER A 4 -1.42 36.28 15.44
C SER A 4 -2.36 35.08 15.50
N THR A 5 -3.02 34.92 16.65
CA THR A 5 -4.40 35.43 16.84
C THR A 5 -4.78 35.34 18.32
N ALA A 6 -4.76 36.48 19.03
CA ALA A 6 -5.55 36.62 20.25
C ALA A 6 -5.91 38.10 20.45
N SER A 7 -7.19 38.30 20.74
CA SER A 7 -7.77 39.49 21.37
C SER A 7 -8.10 40.69 20.48
N LEU A 8 -9.24 40.54 19.80
CA LEU A 8 -10.19 41.64 19.61
C LEU A 8 -10.99 41.87 20.90
N LEU A 9 -11.25 43.15 21.17
CA LEU A 9 -12.28 43.72 22.06
C LEU A 9 -12.13 43.53 23.58
N GLN A 10 -11.56 44.55 24.23
CA GLN A 10 -12.28 45.21 25.33
C GLN A 10 -11.96 46.71 25.34
N THR A 11 -13.01 47.47 25.06
CA THR A 11 -13.10 48.92 24.98
C THR A 11 -12.90 49.60 26.35
N GLN A 12 -12.00 50.59 26.37
CA GLN A 12 -12.13 51.92 26.98
C GLN A 12 -13.03 52.09 28.22
N LEU A 13 -12.46 52.49 29.36
CA LEU A 13 -13.02 53.56 30.20
C LEU A 13 -12.00 54.10 31.23
N HIS A 14 -11.77 55.42 31.14
CA HIS A 14 -11.45 56.40 32.20
C HIS A 14 -10.20 56.30 33.11
N ASP A 15 -9.34 57.32 32.93
CA ASP A 15 -8.69 58.22 33.92
C ASP A 15 -8.12 57.68 35.24
N GLY A 16 -6.80 57.84 35.40
CA GLY A 16 -6.11 57.82 36.69
C GLY A 16 -4.58 57.72 36.58
N MET A 17 -3.87 58.72 37.11
CA MET A 17 -2.40 58.90 37.11
C MET A 17 -1.58 57.75 37.73
N PRO A 18 -0.24 57.70 37.49
CA PRO A 18 0.61 56.54 37.71
C PRO A 18 1.20 56.47 39.13
N GLU A 19 1.19 55.29 39.74
CA GLU A 19 2.12 54.95 40.83
C GLU A 19 3.33 54.18 40.27
N LEU A 20 4.50 54.78 40.46
CA LEU A 20 5.79 54.11 40.44
C LEU A 20 5.83 53.12 41.62
N THR A 21 6.09 51.84 41.37
CA THR A 21 6.67 51.01 42.44
C THR A 21 7.47 49.83 41.89
N SER A 22 8.78 49.96 42.11
CA SER A 22 9.63 48.92 42.69
C SER A 22 9.97 47.70 41.83
N CYS A 23 11.14 47.78 41.19
CA CYS A 23 11.95 46.62 40.85
C CYS A 23 12.27 45.82 42.12
N ARG A 24 11.57 44.71 42.35
CA ARG A 24 11.93 43.74 43.38
C ARG A 24 12.79 42.63 42.78
N ASN A 25 14.08 42.67 43.11
CA ASN A 25 14.99 41.54 42.95
C ASN A 25 14.50 40.34 43.79
N HIS A 26 14.20 39.23 43.13
CA HIS A 26 14.30 37.87 43.66
C HIS A 26 14.82 37.03 42.49
N GLY A 27 16.01 36.44 42.56
CA GLY A 27 16.40 35.50 43.60
C GLY A 27 16.44 34.13 42.93
N SER A 28 17.66 33.64 42.74
CA SER A 28 18.02 32.32 42.20
C SER A 28 17.10 31.21 42.71
N GLY A 29 16.57 30.41 41.77
CA GLY A 29 15.76 29.24 42.08
C GLY A 29 14.96 28.74 40.89
N ALA A 30 15.61 28.46 39.75
CA ALA A 30 14.96 27.65 38.72
C ALA A 30 14.70 26.27 39.33
N PRO A 31 13.44 25.85 39.51
CA PRO A 31 13.17 24.57 40.15
C PRO A 31 13.62 23.45 39.21
N LEU A 32 14.44 22.53 39.74
CA LEU A 32 14.90 21.28 39.11
C LEU A 32 13.76 20.38 38.57
N THR A 33 12.50 20.81 38.69
CA THR A 33 11.29 20.10 38.27
C THR A 33 11.00 20.26 36.77
N GLU A 34 11.31 21.40 36.14
CA GLU A 34 10.99 21.61 34.71
C GLU A 34 11.87 20.76 33.79
N SER A 35 13.18 20.66 34.06
CA SER A 35 14.09 19.83 33.25
C SER A 35 13.82 18.34 33.39
N MET A 36 13.39 17.87 34.57
CA MET A 36 12.95 16.48 34.78
C MET A 36 11.59 16.18 34.13
N GLN A 37 10.66 17.14 34.10
CA GLN A 37 9.37 16.97 33.42
C GLN A 37 9.54 16.89 31.90
N GLU A 38 10.37 17.75 31.30
CA GLU A 38 10.66 17.66 29.86
C GLU A 38 11.33 16.34 29.48
N ALA A 39 12.28 15.85 30.29
CA ALA A 39 12.96 14.58 30.02
C ALA A 39 11.99 13.38 30.07
N LYS A 40 11.03 13.39 31.00
CA LYS A 40 9.98 12.37 31.09
C LYS A 40 9.03 12.42 29.89
N VAL A 41 8.60 13.61 29.47
CA VAL A 41 7.71 13.79 28.32
C VAL A 41 8.40 13.36 27.02
N LYS A 42 9.65 13.78 26.80
CA LYS A 42 10.46 13.35 25.64
C LYS A 42 10.71 11.83 25.65
N GLY A 43 10.95 11.24 26.82
CA GLY A 43 11.07 9.80 26.99
C GLY A 43 9.80 9.04 26.62
N ILE A 44 8.64 9.51 27.06
CA ILE A 44 7.33 8.91 26.72
C ILE A 44 7.08 8.97 25.20
N TRP A 45 7.37 10.10 24.55
CA TRP A 45 7.22 10.23 23.10
C TRP A 45 8.17 9.32 22.31
N MET A 46 9.41 9.14 22.76
CA MET A 46 10.34 8.21 22.10
C MET A 46 9.89 6.75 22.24
N VAL A 47 9.39 6.35 23.42
CA VAL A 47 8.83 5.01 23.62
C VAL A 47 7.59 4.79 22.77
N ALA A 48 6.70 5.79 22.69
CA ALA A 48 5.51 5.74 21.85
C ALA A 48 5.87 5.61 20.36
N ALA A 49 6.82 6.41 19.87
CA ALA A 49 7.29 6.33 18.49
C ALA A 49 7.95 4.97 18.17
N GLY A 50 8.75 4.44 19.10
CA GLY A 50 9.33 3.10 18.97
C GLY A 50 8.27 2.00 18.90
N LEU A 51 7.24 2.07 19.75
CA LEU A 51 6.11 1.14 19.73
C LEU A 51 5.34 1.19 18.41
N VAL A 52 5.07 2.39 17.89
CA VAL A 52 4.40 2.56 16.58
C VAL A 52 5.21 1.90 15.46
N LEU A 53 6.54 2.10 15.44
CA LEU A 53 7.42 1.46 14.46
C LEU A 53 7.42 -0.07 14.57
N VAL A 54 7.47 -0.61 15.78
CA VAL A 54 7.42 -2.06 16.01
C VAL A 54 6.08 -2.64 15.57
N ILE A 55 4.96 -1.97 15.89
CA ILE A 55 3.62 -2.38 15.45
C ILE A 55 3.53 -2.34 13.93
N LEU A 56 3.99 -1.26 13.30
CA LEU A 56 3.99 -1.13 11.85
C LEU A 56 4.82 -2.24 11.18
N PHE A 57 6.02 -2.51 11.72
CA PHE A 57 6.87 -3.58 11.23
C PHE A 57 6.24 -4.96 11.42
N ALA A 58 5.59 -5.22 12.55
CA ALA A 58 4.88 -6.46 12.81
C ALA A 58 3.69 -6.63 11.83
N LEU A 59 2.92 -5.57 11.57
CA LEU A 59 1.84 -5.59 10.58
C LEU A 59 2.37 -5.85 9.17
N LEU A 60 3.46 -5.20 8.77
CA LEU A 60 4.12 -5.44 7.48
C LEU A 60 4.62 -6.89 7.36
N ARG A 61 5.20 -7.44 8.43
CA ARG A 61 5.66 -8.83 8.46
C ARG A 61 4.51 -9.82 8.45
N TRP A 62 3.39 -9.50 9.09
CA TRP A 62 2.18 -10.31 9.06
C TRP A 62 1.53 -10.32 7.67
N GLN A 63 1.42 -9.15 7.02
CA GLN A 63 1.00 -9.03 5.63
C GLN A 63 1.94 -9.81 4.70
N ALA A 64 3.25 -9.76 4.96
CA ALA A 64 4.25 -10.52 4.21
C ALA A 64 4.18 -12.04 4.43
N GLN A 65 3.68 -12.53 5.57
CA GLN A 65 3.50 -13.97 5.81
C GLN A 65 2.38 -14.58 4.96
N GLY A 66 1.45 -13.77 4.45
CA GLY A 66 0.49 -14.18 3.42
C GLY A 66 1.13 -14.40 2.05
N GLN A 67 2.33 -13.87 1.81
CA GLN A 67 3.14 -14.19 0.63
C GLN A 67 4.09 -15.33 0.96
N LYS A 68 3.62 -16.57 0.87
CA LYS A 68 4.55 -17.69 0.66
C LYS A 68 5.27 -17.43 -0.66
N SER A 69 6.61 -17.40 -0.61
CA SER A 69 7.49 -17.17 -1.76
C SER A 69 7.49 -18.37 -2.72
N GLY A 70 6.34 -18.62 -3.33
CA GLY A 70 6.12 -19.63 -4.36
C GLY A 70 5.74 -19.00 -5.70
N TYR A 71 5.25 -19.85 -6.60
CA TYR A 71 4.61 -19.38 -7.83
C TYR A 71 3.22 -18.80 -7.52
N LEU A 72 2.74 -17.90 -8.39
CA LEU A 72 1.45 -17.23 -8.26
C LEU A 72 0.32 -18.23 -8.01
N TYR A 73 -0.59 -17.94 -7.08
CA TYR A 73 -1.72 -18.81 -6.70
C TYR A 73 -1.30 -20.22 -6.24
N ASP A 74 -0.19 -20.33 -5.51
CA ASP A 74 0.35 -21.59 -4.98
C ASP A 74 0.63 -22.65 -6.08
N MET A 75 0.99 -22.20 -7.29
CA MET A 75 1.36 -23.11 -8.37
C MET A 75 2.64 -23.92 -8.02
N PRO A 76 2.72 -25.18 -8.47
CA PRO A 76 3.84 -26.06 -8.11
C PRO A 76 5.16 -25.67 -8.79
N ASP A 77 5.09 -25.09 -10.00
CA ASP A 77 6.25 -24.71 -10.78
C ASP A 77 5.95 -23.54 -11.75
N ALA A 78 6.99 -23.04 -12.43
CA ALA A 78 6.89 -21.92 -13.37
C ALA A 78 6.03 -22.25 -14.61
N ALA A 79 5.99 -23.51 -15.04
CA ALA A 79 5.21 -23.94 -16.20
C ALA A 79 3.72 -23.96 -15.85
N ALA A 80 3.36 -24.43 -14.66
CA ALA A 80 2.01 -24.39 -14.12
C ALA A 80 1.54 -22.95 -13.86
N GLU A 81 2.42 -22.08 -13.34
CA GLU A 81 2.16 -20.63 -13.22
C GLU A 81 1.83 -20.00 -14.57
N ALA A 82 2.65 -20.28 -15.58
CA ALA A 82 2.41 -19.80 -16.93
C ALA A 82 1.11 -20.38 -17.52
N GLY A 83 0.79 -21.64 -17.23
CA GLY A 83 -0.46 -22.27 -17.61
C GLY A 83 -1.68 -21.60 -16.97
N TYR A 84 -1.58 -21.21 -15.69
CA TYR A 84 -2.64 -20.50 -14.98
C TYR A 84 -2.85 -19.11 -15.59
N CYS A 85 -1.76 -18.35 -15.78
CA CYS A 85 -1.85 -17.02 -16.37
C CYS A 85 -2.33 -17.05 -17.83
N LEU A 86 -1.96 -18.07 -18.60
CA LEU A 86 -2.53 -18.26 -19.94
C LEU A 86 -4.04 -18.49 -19.86
N ALA A 87 -4.50 -19.35 -18.95
CA ALA A 87 -5.92 -19.63 -18.77
C ALA A 87 -6.70 -18.37 -18.36
N VAL A 88 -6.14 -17.53 -17.49
CA VAL A 88 -6.74 -16.25 -17.07
C VAL A 88 -6.92 -15.34 -18.27
N VAL A 89 -5.87 -15.13 -19.07
CA VAL A 89 -5.90 -14.22 -20.22
C VAL A 89 -6.85 -14.74 -21.30
N GLU A 90 -6.89 -16.05 -21.54
CA GLU A 90 -7.84 -16.70 -22.45
C GLU A 90 -9.29 -16.48 -21.98
N ARG A 91 -9.55 -16.65 -20.67
CA ARG A 91 -10.88 -16.45 -20.08
C ARG A 91 -11.33 -14.99 -20.12
N VAL A 92 -10.43 -14.04 -19.86
CA VAL A 92 -10.73 -12.61 -19.99
C VAL A 92 -11.09 -12.27 -21.43
N ARG A 93 -10.31 -12.74 -22.41
CA ARG A 93 -10.59 -12.52 -23.84
C ARG A 93 -11.92 -13.15 -24.29
N GLU A 94 -12.26 -14.30 -23.73
CA GLU A 94 -13.56 -14.94 -23.95
C GLU A 94 -14.70 -14.06 -23.43
N ILE A 95 -14.57 -13.47 -22.25
CA ILE A 95 -15.60 -12.61 -21.65
C ILE A 95 -15.71 -11.26 -22.38
N THR A 96 -14.60 -10.65 -22.78
CA THR A 96 -14.62 -9.33 -23.45
C THR A 96 -15.02 -9.44 -24.91
N HIS A 97 -14.87 -10.60 -25.56
CA HIS A 97 -15.11 -10.80 -27.00
C HIS A 97 -14.42 -9.75 -27.89
N GLY A 98 -13.31 -9.15 -27.43
CA GLY A 98 -12.63 -8.07 -28.15
C GLY A 98 -13.37 -6.73 -28.15
N GLN A 99 -14.38 -6.56 -27.30
CA GLN A 99 -15.16 -5.32 -27.15
C GLN A 99 -14.54 -4.32 -26.17
N GLY A 100 -13.34 -4.63 -25.63
CA GLY A 100 -12.60 -3.74 -24.75
C GLY A 100 -11.96 -2.55 -25.46
N GLU A 101 -11.33 -1.69 -24.67
CA GLU A 101 -10.47 -0.62 -25.17
C GLU A 101 -9.31 -1.21 -26.00
N ARG A 102 -8.96 -0.57 -27.12
CA ARG A 102 -7.89 -1.07 -28.02
C ARG A 102 -6.56 -1.33 -27.31
N LYS A 103 -6.17 -0.48 -26.35
CA LYS A 103 -4.94 -0.67 -25.56
C LYS A 103 -5.03 -1.90 -24.67
N LEU A 104 -6.18 -2.11 -24.02
CA LEU A 104 -6.42 -3.28 -23.17
C LEU A 104 -6.40 -4.58 -23.96
N GLU A 105 -7.04 -4.61 -25.12
CA GLU A 105 -7.05 -5.80 -25.99
C GLU A 105 -5.65 -6.12 -26.52
N ALA A 106 -4.86 -5.10 -26.90
CA ALA A 106 -3.46 -5.29 -27.25
C ALA A 106 -2.63 -5.86 -26.09
N PHE A 107 -2.85 -5.36 -24.87
CA PHE A 107 -2.21 -5.87 -23.66
C PHE A 107 -2.57 -7.33 -23.37
N ILE A 108 -3.84 -7.71 -23.54
CA ILE A 108 -4.33 -9.09 -23.39
C ILE A 108 -3.62 -10.01 -24.41
N ASP A 109 -3.56 -9.61 -25.68
CA ASP A 109 -2.92 -10.39 -26.73
C ASP A 109 -1.39 -10.54 -26.50
N GLU A 110 -0.72 -9.48 -26.03
CA GLU A 110 0.70 -9.52 -25.66
C GLU A 110 0.95 -10.47 -24.48
N GLN A 111 0.13 -10.39 -23.42
CA GLN A 111 0.21 -11.32 -22.28
C GLN A 111 0.01 -12.77 -22.72
N MET A 112 -0.95 -13.02 -23.62
CA MET A 112 -1.22 -14.35 -24.13
C MET A 112 0.02 -14.95 -24.82
N GLN A 113 0.74 -14.16 -25.62
CA GLN A 113 1.97 -14.60 -26.28
C GLN A 113 3.10 -14.89 -25.28
N VAL A 114 3.29 -14.01 -24.29
CA VAL A 114 4.29 -14.17 -23.23
C VAL A 114 4.09 -15.48 -22.49
N TRP A 115 2.85 -15.77 -22.10
CA TRP A 115 2.53 -16.95 -21.31
C TRP A 115 2.53 -18.23 -22.13
N ARG A 116 1.99 -18.20 -23.35
CA ARG A 116 1.95 -19.37 -24.26
C ARG A 116 3.34 -19.98 -24.46
N GLY A 117 4.37 -19.15 -24.64
CA GLY A 117 5.75 -19.64 -24.80
C GLY A 117 6.35 -20.29 -23.54
N ARG A 118 5.75 -20.07 -22.36
CA ARG A 118 6.28 -20.49 -21.05
C ARG A 118 5.58 -21.71 -20.45
N VAL A 119 4.40 -22.07 -20.96
CA VAL A 119 3.56 -23.15 -20.38
C VAL A 119 4.22 -24.53 -20.39
N LYS A 120 5.10 -24.84 -21.35
CA LYS A 120 5.87 -26.10 -21.43
C LYS A 120 5.06 -27.38 -21.13
N GLY A 121 3.80 -27.44 -21.58
CA GLY A 121 2.91 -28.59 -21.40
C GLY A 121 2.02 -28.59 -20.14
N ALA A 122 2.18 -27.63 -19.23
CA ALA A 122 1.41 -27.54 -17.98
C ALA A 122 0.07 -26.76 -18.13
N ALA A 123 -0.46 -26.63 -19.36
CA ALA A 123 -1.65 -25.85 -19.65
C ALA A 123 -2.90 -26.38 -18.92
N SER A 124 -3.04 -27.70 -18.85
CA SER A 124 -4.15 -28.37 -18.17
C SER A 124 -4.12 -28.15 -16.66
N VAL A 125 -2.92 -28.14 -16.05
CA VAL A 125 -2.74 -27.88 -14.62
C VAL A 125 -3.20 -26.46 -14.27
N GLY A 126 -2.73 -25.48 -15.04
CA GLY A 126 -3.12 -24.08 -14.85
C GLY A 126 -4.62 -23.84 -15.07
N ARG A 127 -5.21 -24.43 -16.11
CA ARG A 127 -6.66 -24.35 -16.35
C ARG A 127 -7.47 -24.98 -15.22
N ALA A 128 -7.05 -26.14 -14.72
CA ALA A 128 -7.71 -26.80 -13.60
C ALA A 128 -7.62 -25.96 -12.32
N ALA A 129 -6.48 -25.30 -12.08
CA ALA A 129 -6.33 -24.39 -10.96
C ALA A 129 -7.26 -23.18 -11.07
N LEU A 130 -7.29 -22.49 -12.22
CA LEU A 130 -8.21 -21.37 -12.44
C LEU A 130 -9.67 -21.78 -12.22
N ALA A 131 -10.08 -22.94 -12.74
CA ALA A 131 -11.43 -23.44 -12.55
C ALA A 131 -11.77 -23.70 -11.07
N ARG A 132 -10.81 -24.20 -10.28
CA ARG A 132 -11.00 -24.37 -8.83
C ARG A 132 -11.14 -23.03 -8.12
N ASP A 133 -10.28 -22.06 -8.44
CA ASP A 133 -10.27 -20.76 -7.78
C ASP A 133 -11.53 -19.95 -8.12
N ALA A 134 -11.95 -19.97 -9.38
CA ALA A 134 -13.17 -19.30 -9.83
C ALA A 134 -14.46 -19.94 -9.28
N ALA A 135 -14.44 -21.25 -8.98
CA ALA A 135 -15.58 -21.98 -8.42
C ALA A 135 -15.61 -21.99 -6.88
N ALA A 136 -14.65 -21.33 -6.21
CA ALA A 136 -14.60 -21.33 -4.75
C ALA A 136 -15.82 -20.58 -4.15
N PRO A 137 -16.39 -21.06 -3.02
CA PRO A 137 -17.55 -20.41 -2.41
C PRO A 137 -17.30 -18.93 -2.08
N GLY A 138 -18.19 -18.05 -2.55
CA GLY A 138 -18.10 -16.61 -2.32
C GLY A 138 -17.20 -15.84 -3.30
N VAL A 139 -16.58 -16.52 -4.27
CA VAL A 139 -15.79 -15.86 -5.31
C VAL A 139 -16.70 -15.32 -6.42
N ASN A 140 -16.49 -14.06 -6.80
CA ASN A 140 -17.03 -13.49 -8.03
C ASN A 140 -15.99 -13.67 -9.14
N GLU A 141 -16.32 -14.45 -10.17
CA GLU A 141 -15.40 -14.79 -11.27
C GLU A 141 -14.82 -13.54 -11.95
N GLY A 142 -15.65 -12.54 -12.24
CA GLY A 142 -15.19 -11.30 -12.88
C GLY A 142 -14.20 -10.51 -12.01
N ALA A 143 -14.47 -10.39 -10.71
CA ALA A 143 -13.57 -9.74 -9.77
C ALA A 143 -12.25 -10.51 -9.61
N HIS A 144 -12.31 -11.84 -9.56
CA HIS A 144 -11.14 -12.71 -9.51
C HIS A 144 -10.27 -12.53 -10.76
N LEU A 145 -10.86 -12.62 -11.95
CA LEU A 145 -10.15 -12.45 -13.22
C LEU A 145 -9.53 -11.06 -13.37
N HIS A 146 -10.21 -10.00 -12.89
CA HIS A 146 -9.69 -8.64 -12.91
C HIS A 146 -8.42 -8.47 -12.07
N LEU A 147 -8.33 -9.15 -10.92
CA LEU A 147 -7.11 -9.16 -10.12
C LEU A 147 -6.05 -10.08 -10.72
N ALA A 148 -6.45 -11.28 -11.16
CA ALA A 148 -5.54 -12.28 -11.70
C ALA A 148 -4.82 -11.82 -12.96
N ILE A 149 -5.47 -11.08 -13.85
CA ILE A 149 -4.82 -10.54 -15.05
C ILE A 149 -3.76 -9.48 -14.72
N GLN A 150 -3.97 -8.69 -13.66
CA GLN A 150 -3.00 -7.70 -13.19
C GLN A 150 -1.81 -8.39 -12.52
N ASP A 151 -2.08 -9.38 -11.66
CA ASP A 151 -1.04 -10.15 -11.00
C ASP A 151 -0.17 -10.90 -12.01
N CYS A 152 -0.77 -11.52 -13.03
CA CYS A 152 -0.05 -12.13 -14.14
C CYS A 152 0.77 -11.08 -14.92
N GLY A 153 0.21 -9.91 -15.25
CA GLY A 153 0.97 -8.85 -15.92
C GLY A 153 2.19 -8.40 -15.12
N LEU A 154 2.00 -8.15 -13.82
CA LEU A 154 3.09 -7.77 -12.91
C LEU A 154 4.14 -8.87 -12.76
N ARG A 155 3.71 -10.13 -12.71
CA ARG A 155 4.60 -11.29 -12.63
C ARG A 155 5.45 -11.42 -13.89
N ALA A 156 4.83 -11.29 -15.06
CA ALA A 156 5.50 -11.30 -16.35
C ALA A 156 6.57 -10.20 -16.44
N LEU A 157 6.24 -8.97 -16.03
CA LEU A 157 7.18 -7.84 -16.00
C LEU A 157 8.33 -8.07 -15.00
N ARG A 158 8.01 -8.30 -13.73
CA ARG A 158 8.98 -8.24 -12.63
C ARG A 158 9.87 -9.47 -12.52
N PHE A 159 9.36 -10.65 -12.87
CA PHE A 159 10.06 -11.92 -12.65
C PHE A 159 10.50 -12.60 -13.95
N TYR A 160 9.81 -12.33 -15.07
CA TYR A 160 10.13 -12.94 -16.36
C TYR A 160 10.65 -11.97 -17.42
N GLY A 161 10.84 -10.70 -17.06
CA GLY A 161 11.41 -9.67 -17.93
C GLY A 161 10.59 -9.39 -19.19
N ALA A 162 9.29 -9.70 -19.17
CA ALA A 162 8.40 -9.36 -20.28
C ALA A 162 8.30 -7.84 -20.45
N ARG A 163 7.92 -7.41 -21.65
CA ARG A 163 7.58 -6.02 -21.95
C ARG A 163 6.23 -5.99 -22.65
N PHE A 164 5.44 -4.98 -22.34
CA PHE A 164 4.10 -4.76 -22.88
C PHE A 164 4.06 -3.41 -23.57
N PRO A 165 4.41 -3.32 -24.87
CA PRO A 165 4.42 -2.07 -25.62
C PRO A 165 3.11 -1.28 -25.51
N SER A 166 1.98 -1.97 -25.50
CA SER A 166 0.65 -1.36 -25.38
C SER A 166 0.43 -0.51 -24.11
N MET A 167 1.22 -0.71 -23.07
CA MET A 167 1.11 -0.07 -21.75
C MET A 167 2.25 0.93 -21.44
N GLN A 168 3.13 1.21 -22.40
CA GLN A 168 4.32 2.08 -22.20
C GLN A 168 4.15 3.50 -22.75
N GLU A 169 2.96 3.85 -23.24
CA GLU A 169 2.65 5.16 -23.84
C GLU A 169 2.03 6.15 -22.86
#